data_AF-A0A1R1XYY4-F1
#
_entry.id   AF-A0A1R1XYY4-F1
#
_cell.length_a   1.000
_cell.length_b   1.000
_cell.length_c   1.000
_cell.angle_alpha   90.00
_cell.angle_beta   90.00
_cell.angle_gamma   90.00
#
_symmetry.space_group_name_H-M   'P 1'
#
loop_
_entity.id
_entity.type
_entity.pdbx_description
1 polymer ?
#
loop_
_entity_poly.entity_id
_entity_poly.type
_entity_poly.pdbx_seq_one_letter_code
_entity_poly.pdbx_strand_id
1 'polypeptide(L)'
;PPSLNDQIELVKSDDLMVKQIGIDFCCNQISTLTKECNILGFHFSTLNLENSLLAILTRSGLLRTFNDPSDLSSLPSKFSASNTNSTLPVGGESATWDEYPNSRWGDARSPAFFNESIYGQSSFINTDQLLQWGFPKSLDDINTLFSKYISGDIPSLPWTSDNINSSNSDFVISVLNYLPKVGIWPMASQLAVDGAQSSDPEFGWGPANGYVYQRSFIEFFAIEPVALKILEHLKNNTKQDFSYYASKLNFDTNEPSILSNAVVNNASFDPSINSHLLEIESTALSWGVFPSSPVIQSALIDKLNFGYWSKEAIQLWRVWASQIGSFSKESKQFIDSVADSVYLINIVANDYKTPEKLFCFLREEF
;
A
#
# COMPACT_ATOMS: atom_id res chain seq x y z
N PRO A 1 -14.02 17.97 12.39
CA PRO A 1 -14.24 18.79 13.62
C PRO A 1 -13.18 18.48 14.67
N PRO A 2 -12.67 19.45 15.45
CA PRO A 2 -11.60 19.20 16.42
C PRO A 2 -11.91 18.05 17.38
N SER A 3 -13.13 18.01 17.91
CA SER A 3 -13.58 16.96 18.83
C SER A 3 -13.62 15.55 18.25
N LEU A 4 -13.81 15.39 16.94
CA LEU A 4 -13.72 14.10 16.26
C LEU A 4 -12.26 13.70 16.05
N ASN A 5 -11.41 14.67 15.71
CA ASN A 5 -9.99 14.44 15.51
C ASN A 5 -9.33 13.97 16.81
N ASP A 6 -9.66 14.59 17.94
CA ASP A 6 -9.16 14.20 19.26
C ASP A 6 -9.54 12.76 19.62
N GLN A 7 -10.76 12.33 19.27
CA GLN A 7 -11.22 10.95 19.51
C GLN A 7 -10.50 9.93 18.61
N ILE A 8 -10.29 10.28 17.34
CA ILE A 8 -9.58 9.41 16.38
C ILE A 8 -8.11 9.28 16.77
N GLU A 9 -7.44 10.37 17.18
CA GLU A 9 -6.04 10.33 17.62
C GLU A 9 -5.80 9.36 18.78
N LEU A 10 -6.77 9.19 19.68
CA LEU A 10 -6.68 8.25 20.81
C LEU A 10 -6.71 6.77 20.39
N VAL A 11 -7.31 6.46 19.23
CA VAL A 11 -7.50 5.09 18.75
C VAL A 11 -6.91 4.87 17.36
N LYS A 12 -6.00 5.74 16.91
CA LYS A 12 -5.50 5.74 15.53
C LYS A 12 -4.80 4.46 15.09
N SER A 13 -4.38 3.61 16.03
CA SER A 13 -3.77 2.30 15.77
C SER A 13 -4.77 1.13 15.78
N ASP A 14 -6.06 1.39 16.06
CA ASP A 14 -7.13 0.39 16.08
C ASP A 14 -8.23 0.76 15.07
N ASP A 15 -8.12 0.24 13.85
CA ASP A 15 -9.03 0.59 12.75
C ASP A 15 -10.47 0.18 13.03
N LEU A 16 -10.69 -0.88 13.81
CA LEU A 16 -12.04 -1.28 14.20
C LEU A 16 -12.67 -0.19 15.05
N MET A 17 -11.90 0.39 15.96
CA MET A 17 -12.37 1.45 16.83
C MET A 17 -12.51 2.79 16.09
N VAL A 18 -11.59 3.11 15.17
CA VAL A 18 -11.75 4.25 14.25
C VAL A 18 -13.04 4.11 13.43
N LYS A 19 -13.30 2.91 12.86
CA LYS A 19 -14.54 2.62 12.13
C LYS A 19 -15.78 2.78 13.02
N GLN A 20 -15.76 2.29 14.26
CA GLN A 20 -16.89 2.45 15.19
C GLN A 20 -17.18 3.92 15.51
N ILE A 21 -16.15 4.72 15.82
CA ILE A 21 -16.30 6.16 16.05
C ILE A 21 -16.90 6.84 14.81
N GLY A 22 -16.42 6.50 13.61
CA GLY A 22 -16.95 7.01 12.35
C GLY A 22 -18.42 6.65 12.12
N ILE A 23 -18.81 5.39 12.37
CA ILE A 23 -20.19 4.92 12.27
C ILE A 23 -21.09 5.69 13.23
N ASP A 24 -20.70 5.80 14.50
CA ASP A 24 -21.48 6.51 15.52
C ASP A 24 -21.62 7.99 15.20
N PHE A 25 -20.53 8.62 14.72
CA PHE A 25 -20.55 10.01 14.27
C PHE A 25 -21.53 10.22 13.11
N CYS A 26 -21.48 9.37 12.08
CA CYS A 26 -22.40 9.40 10.94
C CYS A 26 -23.86 9.19 11.38
N CYS A 27 -24.13 8.22 12.25
CA CYS A 27 -25.48 7.98 12.78
C CYS A 27 -26.02 9.21 13.54
N ASN A 28 -25.18 9.86 14.34
CA ASN A 28 -25.55 11.09 15.06
C ASN A 28 -25.85 12.24 14.09
N GLN A 29 -25.03 12.41 13.05
CA GLN A 29 -25.28 13.42 12.02
C GLN A 29 -26.59 13.16 11.28
N ILE A 30 -26.85 11.93 10.85
CA ILE A 30 -28.11 11.53 10.21
C ILE A 30 -29.30 11.84 11.14
N SER A 31 -29.21 11.45 12.42
CA SER A 31 -30.29 11.70 13.39
C SER A 31 -30.58 13.20 13.54
N THR A 32 -29.52 14.01 13.63
CA THR A 32 -29.60 15.47 13.78
C THR A 32 -30.23 16.11 12.54
N LEU A 33 -29.73 15.77 11.35
CA LEU A 33 -30.23 16.30 10.08
C LEU A 33 -31.68 15.90 9.81
N THR A 34 -32.07 14.67 10.15
CA THR A 34 -33.46 14.22 10.01
C THR A 34 -34.38 14.96 10.97
N LYS A 35 -34.01 15.09 12.25
CA LYS A 35 -34.88 15.67 13.30
C LYS A 35 -34.95 17.19 13.25
N GLU A 36 -33.82 17.86 13.03
CA GLU A 36 -33.71 19.32 13.14
C GLU A 36 -33.87 20.01 11.78
N CYS A 37 -33.42 19.38 10.69
CA CYS A 37 -33.41 19.97 9.36
C CYS A 37 -34.42 19.34 8.39
N ASN A 38 -35.14 18.29 8.80
CA ASN A 38 -36.11 17.55 7.98
C ASN A 38 -35.51 17.03 6.65
N ILE A 39 -34.24 16.61 6.68
CA ILE A 39 -33.57 15.99 5.52
C ILE A 39 -33.91 14.50 5.50
N LEU A 40 -34.44 14.02 4.37
CA LEU A 40 -34.92 12.64 4.22
C LEU A 40 -34.06 11.77 3.29
N GLY A 41 -33.12 12.38 2.58
CA GLY A 41 -32.25 11.70 1.61
C GLY A 41 -30.78 11.90 1.95
N PHE A 42 -30.03 10.80 1.91
CA PHE A 42 -28.61 10.79 2.22
C PHE A 42 -27.85 10.13 1.06
N HIS A 43 -26.79 10.77 0.61
CA HIS A 43 -25.83 10.19 -0.33
C HIS A 43 -24.60 9.76 0.46
N PHE A 44 -24.16 8.52 0.27
CA PHE A 44 -23.00 7.97 0.96
C PHE A 44 -21.87 7.74 -0.03
N SER A 45 -20.71 8.33 0.26
CA SER A 45 -19.45 7.96 -0.38
C SER A 45 -18.98 6.65 0.27
N THR A 46 -19.26 5.54 -0.40
CA THR A 46 -19.03 4.20 0.15
C THR A 46 -17.57 3.79 0.12
N LEU A 47 -16.77 4.44 -0.72
CA LEU A 47 -15.37 4.09 -0.95
C LEU A 47 -15.19 2.60 -1.32
N ASN A 48 -16.21 2.00 -1.95
CA ASN A 48 -16.30 0.57 -2.26
C ASN A 48 -16.21 -0.36 -1.04
N LEU A 49 -16.57 0.13 0.16
CA LEU A 49 -16.76 -0.67 1.37
C LEU A 49 -18.25 -0.84 1.68
N GLU A 50 -18.62 -2.01 2.18
CA GLU A 50 -20.00 -2.39 2.51
C GLU A 50 -20.30 -2.29 4.01
N ASN A 51 -19.46 -2.85 4.88
CA ASN A 51 -19.75 -3.07 6.30
C ASN A 51 -20.03 -1.79 7.09
N SER A 52 -19.20 -0.75 6.92
CA SER A 52 -19.41 0.53 7.60
C SER A 52 -20.72 1.19 7.16
N LEU A 53 -21.03 1.12 5.86
CA LEU A 53 -22.29 1.64 5.33
C LEU A 53 -23.47 0.84 5.85
N LEU A 54 -23.41 -0.49 5.81
CA LEU A 54 -24.46 -1.37 6.29
C LEU A 54 -24.74 -1.14 7.78
N ALA A 55 -23.70 -0.96 8.59
CA ALA A 55 -23.82 -0.62 10.01
C ALA A 55 -24.50 0.74 10.21
N ILE A 56 -24.11 1.77 9.44
CA ILE A 56 -24.75 3.09 9.50
C ILE A 56 -26.22 3.00 9.11
N LEU A 57 -26.54 2.35 7.99
CA LEU A 57 -27.92 2.20 7.49
C LEU A 57 -28.79 1.44 8.50
N THR A 58 -28.25 0.39 9.11
CA THR A 58 -28.94 -0.41 10.14
C THR A 58 -29.17 0.41 11.41
N ARG A 59 -28.14 1.06 11.95
CA ARG A 59 -28.22 1.84 13.21
C ARG A 59 -29.07 3.10 13.08
N SER A 60 -29.04 3.75 11.92
CA SER A 60 -29.84 4.96 11.65
C SER A 60 -31.30 4.66 11.28
N GLY A 61 -31.65 3.38 11.06
CA GLY A 61 -32.98 2.97 10.62
C GLY A 61 -33.30 3.32 9.17
N LEU A 62 -32.29 3.66 8.37
CA LEU A 62 -32.44 3.93 6.93
C LEU A 62 -32.56 2.63 6.11
N LEU A 63 -32.10 1.50 6.65
CA LEU A 63 -32.25 0.20 5.99
C LEU A 63 -33.68 -0.32 6.13
N ARG A 64 -34.38 -0.47 5.01
CA ARG A 64 -35.71 -1.10 5.00
C ARG A 64 -35.56 -2.61 5.13
N THR A 65 -36.02 -3.17 6.25
CA THR A 65 -36.14 -4.63 6.41
C THR A 65 -37.39 -5.11 5.67
N PHE A 66 -37.19 -5.91 4.63
CA PHE A 66 -38.28 -6.61 3.97
C PHE A 66 -38.61 -7.87 4.78
N ASN A 67 -39.66 -7.80 5.59
CA ASN A 67 -40.07 -8.91 6.45
C ASN A 67 -41.01 -9.90 5.74
N ASP A 68 -41.52 -9.55 4.56
CA ASP A 68 -42.54 -10.32 3.83
C ASP A 68 -42.12 -10.50 2.35
N PRO A 69 -42.14 -11.71 1.76
CA PRO A 69 -41.74 -11.94 0.38
C PRO A 69 -42.58 -11.18 -0.66
N SER A 70 -43.77 -10.73 -0.27
CA SER A 70 -44.70 -9.94 -1.09
C SER A 70 -44.16 -8.54 -1.40
N ASP A 71 -43.31 -7.96 -0.54
CA ASP A 71 -42.72 -6.63 -0.77
C ASP A 71 -41.72 -6.62 -1.94
N LEU A 72 -41.06 -7.76 -2.21
CA LEU A 72 -40.12 -7.89 -3.34
C LEU A 72 -40.83 -7.81 -4.71
N SER A 73 -42.11 -8.19 -4.77
CA SER A 73 -42.89 -8.19 -6.01
C SER A 73 -43.34 -6.80 -6.46
N SER A 74 -43.20 -5.80 -5.58
CA SER A 74 -43.53 -4.38 -5.84
C SER A 74 -42.34 -3.55 -6.37
N LEU A 75 -41.14 -4.12 -6.40
CA LEU A 75 -39.94 -3.44 -6.90
C LEU A 75 -40.03 -3.28 -8.43
N PRO A 76 -39.66 -2.10 -8.98
CA PRO A 76 -39.53 -1.94 -10.43
C PRO A 76 -38.60 -3.01 -10.98
N SER A 77 -38.89 -3.60 -12.15
CA SER A 77 -38.14 -4.71 -12.74
C SER A 77 -36.62 -4.48 -12.92
N LYS A 78 -36.16 -3.23 -12.79
CA LYS A 78 -34.73 -2.85 -12.75
C LYS A 78 -34.04 -3.17 -11.40
N PHE A 79 -34.80 -3.43 -10.35
CA PHE A 79 -34.35 -3.82 -9.00
C PHE A 79 -34.72 -5.26 -8.64
N SER A 80 -35.40 -5.99 -9.53
CA SER A 80 -35.51 -7.44 -9.40
C SER A 80 -34.12 -8.04 -9.56
N ALA A 81 -33.64 -8.76 -8.54
CA ALA A 81 -32.44 -9.60 -8.55
C ALA A 81 -32.50 -10.79 -9.55
N SER A 82 -33.31 -10.66 -10.61
CA SER A 82 -33.53 -11.64 -11.67
C SER A 82 -32.65 -11.40 -12.90
N ASN A 83 -31.94 -10.26 -13.00
CA ASN A 83 -31.00 -9.98 -14.10
C ASN A 83 -29.54 -9.88 -13.67
N THR A 84 -29.23 -10.14 -12.40
CA THR A 84 -27.92 -10.67 -12.06
C THR A 84 -28.04 -12.17 -12.23
N ASN A 85 -27.44 -12.74 -13.28
CA ASN A 85 -27.11 -14.16 -13.25
C ASN A 85 -26.48 -14.42 -11.88
N SER A 86 -27.18 -15.20 -11.06
CA SER A 86 -26.79 -15.62 -9.72
C SER A 86 -25.64 -16.62 -9.79
N THR A 87 -24.62 -16.26 -10.54
CA THR A 87 -23.24 -16.45 -10.17
C THR A 87 -22.77 -15.10 -9.66
N LEU A 88 -23.22 -14.73 -8.45
CA LEU A 88 -22.24 -14.14 -7.54
C LEU A 88 -21.03 -15.08 -7.66
N PRO A 89 -19.81 -14.59 -7.93
CA PRO A 89 -18.67 -15.46 -7.77
C PRO A 89 -18.85 -16.01 -6.37
N VAL A 90 -18.95 -17.34 -6.26
CA VAL A 90 -18.59 -18.03 -5.03
C VAL A 90 -17.09 -17.76 -4.90
N GLY A 91 -16.75 -16.52 -4.56
CA GLY A 91 -15.45 -16.12 -4.11
C GLY A 91 -15.41 -16.65 -2.70
N GLY A 92 -15.02 -17.92 -2.58
CA GLY A 92 -15.03 -18.64 -1.32
C GLY A 92 -14.31 -17.84 -0.26
N GLU A 93 -14.97 -17.64 0.89
CA GLU A 93 -14.47 -17.32 2.24
C GLU A 93 -13.28 -16.33 2.41
N SER A 94 -12.79 -15.66 1.36
CA SER A 94 -11.51 -14.96 1.30
C SER A 94 -11.59 -13.61 0.59
N ALA A 95 -12.72 -13.23 0.02
CA ALA A 95 -12.89 -11.88 -0.54
C ALA A 95 -13.17 -10.91 0.63
N THR A 96 -12.14 -10.22 1.09
CA THR A 96 -12.22 -9.17 2.12
C THR A 96 -12.82 -7.89 1.51
N TRP A 97 -14.13 -7.89 1.29
CA TRP A 97 -14.89 -6.75 0.75
C TRP A 97 -14.79 -5.46 1.58
N ASP A 98 -14.28 -5.53 2.83
CA ASP A 98 -14.52 -4.52 3.86
C ASP A 98 -13.32 -4.02 4.65
N GLU A 99 -12.11 -4.34 4.18
CA GLU A 99 -10.89 -3.84 4.79
C GLU A 99 -10.15 -2.93 3.80
N TYR A 100 -10.05 -1.65 4.17
CA TYR A 100 -8.94 -0.84 3.69
C TYR A 100 -7.68 -1.38 4.37
N PRO A 101 -6.61 -1.62 3.61
CA PRO A 101 -5.33 -2.01 4.19
C PRO A 101 -4.76 -0.88 5.03
N ASN A 102 -4.12 -1.21 6.16
CA ASN A 102 -3.40 -0.24 7.00
C ASN A 102 -2.04 0.17 6.40
N SER A 103 -1.85 -0.17 5.13
CA SER A 103 -0.63 0.03 4.36
C SER A 103 -1.01 0.22 2.90
N ARG A 104 -0.12 0.82 2.12
CA ARG A 104 -0.23 0.86 0.66
C ARG A 104 -0.27 -0.54 0.00
N TRP A 105 0.10 -1.57 0.76
CA TRP A 105 0.15 -2.97 0.36
C TRP A 105 -1.11 -3.72 0.81
N GLY A 106 -2.25 -3.44 0.17
CA GLY A 106 -3.50 -4.16 0.45
C GLY A 106 -3.72 -5.42 -0.35
N ASP A 107 -4.88 -6.03 -0.18
CA ASP A 107 -5.31 -7.14 -1.04
C ASP A 107 -5.85 -6.60 -2.37
N ALA A 108 -5.21 -6.93 -3.50
CA ALA A 108 -5.65 -6.54 -4.85
C ALA A 108 -7.08 -7.00 -5.18
N ARG A 109 -7.58 -8.01 -4.47
CA ARG A 109 -8.92 -8.56 -4.65
C ARG A 109 -9.99 -7.66 -4.02
N SER A 110 -9.61 -6.69 -3.18
CA SER A 110 -10.54 -5.74 -2.57
C SER A 110 -11.08 -4.76 -3.63
N PRO A 111 -12.40 -4.59 -3.77
CA PRO A 111 -12.98 -3.58 -4.67
C PRO A 111 -12.57 -2.13 -4.34
N ALA A 112 -12.14 -1.87 -3.09
CA ALA A 112 -11.60 -0.59 -2.65
C ALA A 112 -10.24 -0.24 -3.30
N PHE A 113 -9.56 -1.22 -3.88
CA PHE A 113 -8.24 -1.07 -4.49
C PHE A 113 -8.19 -0.02 -5.61
N PHE A 114 -9.27 0.13 -6.39
CA PHE A 114 -9.31 1.02 -7.56
C PHE A 114 -9.89 2.41 -7.30
N ASN A 115 -10.36 2.70 -6.08
CA ASN A 115 -10.88 4.03 -5.75
C ASN A 115 -9.70 4.96 -5.41
N GLU A 116 -9.38 5.82 -6.39
CA GLU A 116 -8.56 7.03 -6.25
C GLU A 116 -7.10 6.81 -5.83
N SER A 117 -6.16 6.89 -6.79
CA SER A 117 -4.76 7.32 -6.63
C SER A 117 -4.18 7.34 -5.20
N ILE A 118 -4.16 6.18 -4.51
CA ILE A 118 -3.48 6.01 -3.21
C ILE A 118 -1.96 6.09 -3.43
N TYR A 119 -1.53 5.95 -4.68
CA TYR A 119 -0.15 5.79 -5.10
C TYR A 119 0.64 7.09 -5.23
N GLY A 120 0.03 8.27 -5.13
CA GLY A 120 0.83 9.50 -5.21
C GLY A 120 0.04 10.75 -5.51
N GLN A 121 -0.43 11.41 -4.45
CA GLN A 121 -0.78 12.82 -4.52
C GLN A 121 0.46 13.67 -4.81
N SER A 122 0.84 13.80 -6.08
CA SER A 122 1.73 14.89 -6.48
C SER A 122 1.41 15.41 -7.88
N SER A 123 0.13 15.63 -8.17
CA SER A 123 -0.26 16.45 -9.33
C SER A 123 0.20 17.91 -9.19
N PHE A 124 0.59 18.34 -7.98
CA PHE A 124 1.09 19.68 -7.70
C PHE A 124 2.38 19.63 -6.89
N ILE A 125 3.51 19.47 -7.58
CA ILE A 125 4.83 19.76 -7.00
C ILE A 125 4.94 21.28 -6.89
N ASN A 126 5.15 21.82 -5.68
CA ASN A 126 5.34 23.25 -5.50
C ASN A 126 6.79 23.68 -5.79
N THR A 127 7.00 24.98 -5.99
CA THR A 127 8.34 25.50 -6.33
C THR A 127 9.36 25.30 -5.21
N ASP A 128 8.94 25.36 -3.94
CA ASP A 128 9.83 25.18 -2.80
C ASP A 128 10.37 23.74 -2.72
N GLN A 129 9.52 22.74 -2.98
CA GLN A 129 9.90 21.33 -3.08
C GLN A 129 10.90 21.10 -4.22
N LEU A 130 10.68 21.70 -5.40
CA LEU A 130 11.64 21.61 -6.50
C LEU A 130 13.01 22.19 -6.13
N LEU A 131 13.02 23.32 -5.41
CA LEU A 131 14.27 23.93 -4.94
C LEU A 131 14.96 23.08 -3.88
N GLN A 132 14.22 22.40 -3.01
CA GLN A 132 14.76 21.45 -2.02
C GLN A 132 15.38 20.22 -2.69
N TRP A 133 14.72 19.65 -3.70
CA TRP A 133 15.24 18.51 -4.45
C TRP A 133 16.36 18.90 -5.41
N GLY A 134 16.41 20.17 -5.81
CA GLY A 134 17.44 20.73 -6.66
C GLY A 134 17.30 20.34 -8.13
N PHE A 135 18.41 20.45 -8.87
CA PHE A 135 18.48 20.22 -10.31
C PHE A 135 19.56 19.18 -10.65
N PRO A 136 19.32 17.88 -10.41
CA PRO A 136 20.30 16.82 -10.63
C PRO A 136 20.77 16.74 -12.08
N LYS A 137 22.08 16.54 -12.28
CA LYS A 137 22.71 16.37 -13.60
C LYS A 137 23.58 15.11 -13.68
N SER A 138 23.74 14.41 -12.57
CA SER A 138 24.56 13.22 -12.43
C SER A 138 23.93 12.25 -11.43
N LEU A 139 24.35 10.98 -11.47
CA LEU A 139 23.92 10.00 -10.48
C LEU A 139 24.36 10.38 -9.06
N ASP A 140 25.49 11.07 -8.92
CA ASP A 140 25.98 11.55 -7.63
C ASP A 140 25.04 12.60 -7.01
N ASP A 141 24.41 13.44 -7.83
CA ASP A 141 23.38 14.38 -7.36
C ASP A 141 22.16 13.64 -6.82
N ILE A 142 21.73 12.55 -7.48
CA ILE A 142 20.64 11.69 -7.00
C ILE A 142 21.04 10.98 -5.71
N ASN A 143 22.26 10.43 -5.64
CA ASN A 143 22.79 9.79 -4.44
C ASN A 143 22.80 10.76 -3.25
N THR A 144 23.24 12.00 -3.49
CA THR A 144 23.25 13.07 -2.49
C THR A 144 21.84 13.44 -2.05
N LEU A 145 20.88 13.52 -2.99
CA LEU A 145 19.48 13.79 -2.69
C LEU A 145 18.87 12.75 -1.74
N PHE A 146 19.03 11.46 -2.07
CA PHE A 146 18.55 10.38 -1.22
C PHE A 146 19.27 10.33 0.13
N SER A 147 20.58 10.61 0.17
CA SER A 147 21.34 10.67 1.42
C SER A 147 20.84 11.78 2.35
N LYS A 148 20.51 12.96 1.81
CA LYS A 148 19.92 14.07 2.56
C LYS A 148 18.54 13.71 3.11
N TYR A 149 17.71 13.05 2.30
CA TYR A 149 16.39 12.60 2.76
C TYR A 149 16.50 11.58 3.91
N ILE A 150 17.39 10.59 3.80
CA ILE A 150 17.60 9.58 4.84
C ILE A 150 18.20 10.18 6.12
N SER A 151 19.03 11.21 5.99
CA SER A 151 19.59 11.95 7.13
C SER A 151 18.61 12.92 7.78
N GLY A 152 17.44 13.16 7.17
CA GLY A 152 16.44 14.12 7.64
C GLY A 152 16.74 15.58 7.28
N ASP A 153 17.71 15.84 6.40
CA ASP A 153 18.06 17.20 5.95
C ASP A 153 16.99 17.80 5.03
N ILE A 154 16.23 16.95 4.33
CA ILE A 154 15.09 17.35 3.50
C ILE A 154 13.85 16.54 3.89
N PRO A 155 12.65 17.15 3.84
CA PRO A 155 11.46 16.54 4.42
C PRO A 155 10.78 15.50 3.51
N SER A 156 11.13 15.48 2.22
CA SER A 156 10.39 14.75 1.20
C SER A 156 11.23 14.47 -0.04
N LEU A 157 10.73 13.55 -0.86
CA LEU A 157 11.21 13.24 -2.20
C LEU A 157 10.05 13.35 -3.21
N PRO A 158 10.33 13.29 -4.53
CA PRO A 158 9.28 13.28 -5.55
C PRO A 158 8.20 12.19 -5.37
N TRP A 159 8.51 11.11 -4.65
CA TRP A 159 7.62 9.97 -4.43
C TRP A 159 7.01 9.89 -3.03
N THR A 160 7.48 10.69 -2.08
CA THR A 160 7.05 10.62 -0.68
C THR A 160 7.01 12.00 -0.07
N SER A 161 5.89 12.35 0.52
CA SER A 161 5.68 13.59 1.28
C SER A 161 6.15 13.52 2.71
N ASP A 162 6.37 12.30 3.22
CA ASP A 162 6.60 12.04 4.64
C ASP A 162 8.09 11.91 4.90
N ASN A 163 8.51 12.28 6.11
CA ASN A 163 9.87 12.02 6.58
C ASN A 163 10.09 10.52 6.79
N ILE A 164 11.33 10.06 6.62
CA ILE A 164 11.73 8.73 7.10
C ILE A 164 11.44 8.67 8.61
N ASN A 165 10.46 7.86 9.00
CA ASN A 165 10.09 7.67 10.39
C ASN A 165 11.25 7.03 11.17
N SER A 166 11.58 7.63 12.29
CA SER A 166 12.81 7.46 13.10
C SER A 166 12.86 6.18 13.96
N SER A 167 12.10 5.16 13.60
CA SER A 167 11.92 3.92 14.37
C SER A 167 12.96 2.83 14.06
N ASN A 168 13.96 3.15 13.25
CA ASN A 168 14.98 2.19 12.84
C ASN A 168 16.16 2.18 13.81
N SER A 169 16.80 1.02 13.98
CA SER A 169 18.06 0.92 14.72
C SER A 169 19.17 1.73 14.05
N ASP A 170 20.16 2.18 14.83
CA ASP A 170 21.34 2.90 14.31
C ASP A 170 22.04 2.13 13.17
N PHE A 171 22.07 0.80 13.29
CA PHE A 171 22.62 -0.07 12.25
C PHE A 171 21.85 0.07 10.93
N VAL A 172 20.52 -0.02 10.97
CA VAL A 172 19.66 0.07 9.78
C VAL A 172 19.79 1.45 9.14
N ILE A 173 19.80 2.53 9.93
CA ILE A 173 20.03 3.89 9.45
C ILE A 173 21.40 4.00 8.78
N SER A 174 22.44 3.36 9.33
CA SER A 174 23.77 3.34 8.72
C SER A 174 23.79 2.63 7.36
N VAL A 175 23.03 1.53 7.21
CA VAL A 175 22.89 0.81 5.94
C VAL A 175 22.12 1.66 4.93
N LEU A 176 20.97 2.23 5.33
CA LEU A 176 20.17 3.10 4.47
C LEU A 176 20.99 4.30 3.95
N ASN A 177 21.84 4.91 4.78
CA ASN A 177 22.74 6.00 4.35
C ASN A 177 23.91 5.55 3.45
N TYR A 178 24.23 4.27 3.44
CA TYR A 178 25.26 3.69 2.57
C TYR A 178 24.70 3.36 1.18
N LEU A 179 23.45 2.88 1.10
CA LEU A 179 22.81 2.43 -0.14
C LEU A 179 22.86 3.45 -1.30
N PRO A 180 22.55 4.75 -1.10
CA PRO A 180 22.66 5.73 -2.18
C PRO A 180 24.06 5.81 -2.78
N LYS A 181 25.12 5.61 -1.98
CA LYS A 181 26.51 5.68 -2.45
C LYS A 181 26.85 4.59 -3.46
N VAL A 182 26.11 3.49 -3.46
CA VAL A 182 26.26 2.37 -4.41
C VAL A 182 25.17 2.34 -5.47
N GLY A 183 24.38 3.41 -5.60
CA GLY A 183 23.34 3.55 -6.63
C GLY A 183 22.03 2.81 -6.30
N ILE A 184 21.79 2.50 -5.02
CA ILE A 184 20.53 1.97 -4.51
C ILE A 184 19.81 3.10 -3.79
N TRP A 185 18.59 3.43 -4.19
CA TRP A 185 17.87 4.63 -3.71
C TRP A 185 16.61 4.23 -2.93
N PRO A 186 16.70 4.08 -1.59
CA PRO A 186 15.60 3.61 -0.76
C PRO A 186 14.41 4.57 -0.76
N MET A 187 13.21 4.00 -0.89
CA MET A 187 11.94 4.73 -0.80
C MET A 187 11.17 4.38 0.46
N ALA A 188 11.13 3.09 0.81
CA ALA A 188 10.42 2.59 1.98
C ALA A 188 11.17 1.40 2.55
N SER A 189 11.09 1.25 3.88
CA SER A 189 11.68 0.11 4.58
C SER A 189 10.93 -0.16 5.87
N GLN A 190 10.88 -1.42 6.28
CA GLN A 190 10.39 -1.84 7.60
C GLN A 190 11.28 -2.95 8.16
N LEU A 191 11.37 -3.03 9.48
CA LEU A 191 12.08 -4.10 10.18
C LEU A 191 11.19 -5.32 10.39
N ALA A 192 11.83 -6.47 10.66
CA ALA A 192 11.06 -7.63 11.10
C ALA A 192 10.67 -7.48 12.57
N VAL A 193 9.46 -7.92 12.89
CA VAL A 193 8.91 -7.92 14.25
C VAL A 193 8.43 -9.33 14.55
N ASP A 194 8.92 -9.92 15.64
CA ASP A 194 8.54 -11.26 16.10
C ASP A 194 7.68 -11.17 17.35
N GLY A 195 6.38 -10.90 17.16
CA GLY A 195 5.39 -10.96 18.22
C GLY A 195 5.46 -9.79 19.21
N ALA A 196 5.46 -8.55 18.70
CA ALA A 196 5.22 -7.38 19.56
C ALA A 196 3.77 -7.42 20.07
N GLN A 197 3.50 -6.83 21.24
CA GLN A 197 2.14 -6.75 21.75
C GLN A 197 1.28 -5.89 20.82
N SER A 198 -0.01 -6.23 20.64
CA SER A 198 -0.91 -5.38 19.85
C SER A 198 -1.08 -3.96 20.39
N SER A 199 -0.78 -3.75 21.67
CA SER A 199 -0.75 -2.45 22.34
C SER A 199 0.64 -1.78 22.33
N ASP A 200 1.62 -2.34 21.63
CA ASP A 200 2.95 -1.75 21.51
C ASP A 200 2.87 -0.35 20.88
N PRO A 201 3.53 0.68 21.44
CA PRO A 201 3.39 2.06 20.98
C PRO A 201 3.99 2.31 19.59
N GLU A 202 4.89 1.45 19.12
CA GLU A 202 5.62 1.61 17.87
C GLU A 202 5.09 0.67 16.78
N PHE A 203 4.86 -0.60 17.12
CA PHE A 203 4.46 -1.63 16.16
C PHE A 203 3.01 -2.11 16.34
N GLY A 204 2.38 -1.80 17.47
CA GLY A 204 1.08 -2.34 17.86
C GLY A 204 -0.08 -1.82 17.01
N TRP A 205 -0.96 -2.73 16.60
CA TRP A 205 -2.22 -2.43 15.95
C TRP A 205 -3.24 -3.55 16.22
N GLY A 206 -4.52 -3.26 15.98
CA GLY A 206 -5.62 -4.21 16.13
C GLY A 206 -6.05 -4.47 17.57
N PRO A 207 -6.89 -5.51 17.82
CA PRO A 207 -7.48 -5.76 19.13
C PRO A 207 -6.46 -5.95 20.26
N ALA A 208 -6.81 -5.50 21.47
CA ALA A 208 -5.98 -5.67 22.66
C ALA A 208 -5.69 -7.15 22.99
N ASN A 209 -4.56 -7.40 23.66
CA ASN A 209 -4.07 -8.73 24.06
C ASN A 209 -3.72 -9.68 22.89
N GLY A 210 -3.42 -9.12 21.72
CA GLY A 210 -2.87 -9.86 20.59
C GLY A 210 -1.37 -9.69 20.42
N TYR A 211 -0.85 -10.28 19.36
CA TYR A 211 0.54 -10.17 18.93
C TYR A 211 0.61 -9.80 17.46
N VAL A 212 1.52 -8.89 17.12
CA VAL A 212 1.76 -8.42 15.76
C VAL A 212 3.14 -8.85 15.28
N TYR A 213 3.24 -9.12 13.98
CA TYR A 213 4.42 -9.66 13.34
C TYR A 213 4.65 -8.95 12.01
N GLN A 214 5.92 -8.76 11.65
CA GLN A 214 6.31 -8.12 10.40
C GLN A 214 7.52 -8.84 9.80
N ARG A 215 7.61 -8.91 8.47
CA ARG A 215 8.84 -9.26 7.76
C ARG A 215 9.65 -8.00 7.47
N SER A 216 10.98 -8.10 7.52
CA SER A 216 11.81 -6.99 7.05
C SER A 216 11.65 -6.84 5.53
N PHE A 217 11.53 -5.60 5.08
CA PHE A 217 11.30 -5.26 3.69
C PHE A 217 12.01 -3.96 3.32
N ILE A 218 12.41 -3.86 2.05
CA ILE A 218 12.89 -2.60 1.45
C ILE A 218 12.32 -2.45 0.03
N GLU A 219 11.94 -1.23 -0.30
CA GLU A 219 11.63 -0.75 -1.66
C GLU A 219 12.65 0.31 -2.06
N PHE A 220 13.18 0.22 -3.27
CA PHE A 220 14.14 1.18 -3.77
C PHE A 220 14.14 1.27 -5.30
N PHE A 221 14.67 2.37 -5.79
CA PHE A 221 15.05 2.51 -7.19
C PHE A 221 16.52 2.14 -7.41
N ALA A 222 16.84 1.58 -8.57
CA ALA A 222 18.20 1.41 -9.04
C ALA A 222 18.23 1.47 -10.57
N ILE A 223 19.30 2.01 -11.14
CA ILE A 223 19.50 1.96 -12.61
C ILE A 223 19.76 0.53 -13.07
N GLU A 224 19.42 0.23 -14.33
CA GLU A 224 19.45 -1.12 -14.90
C GLU A 224 20.74 -1.91 -14.58
N PRO A 225 21.96 -1.37 -14.72
CA PRO A 225 23.17 -2.14 -14.39
C PRO A 225 23.23 -2.60 -12.92
N VAL A 226 22.81 -1.74 -11.99
CA VAL A 226 22.79 -2.03 -10.54
C VAL A 226 21.64 -2.99 -10.22
N ALA A 227 20.46 -2.72 -10.77
CA ALA A 227 19.27 -3.56 -10.64
C ALA A 227 19.52 -5.00 -11.09
N LEU A 228 20.11 -5.19 -12.28
CA LEU A 228 20.41 -6.52 -12.81
C LEU A 228 21.42 -7.28 -11.95
N LYS A 229 22.45 -6.60 -11.42
CA LYS A 229 23.41 -7.20 -10.47
C LYS A 229 22.71 -7.71 -9.21
N ILE A 230 21.80 -6.91 -8.65
CA ILE A 230 21.01 -7.28 -7.47
C ILE A 230 20.13 -8.50 -7.78
N LEU A 231 19.40 -8.47 -8.90
CA LEU A 231 18.50 -9.55 -9.31
C LEU A 231 19.24 -10.85 -9.60
N GLU A 232 20.43 -10.79 -10.17
CA GLU A 232 21.29 -11.97 -10.38
C GLU A 232 21.70 -12.58 -9.04
N HIS A 233 22.12 -11.76 -8.08
CA HIS A 233 22.48 -12.23 -6.75
C HIS A 233 21.30 -12.89 -6.03
N LEU A 234 20.11 -12.26 -6.08
CA LEU A 234 18.89 -12.79 -5.48
C LEU A 234 18.44 -14.12 -6.10
N LYS A 235 18.64 -14.30 -7.41
CA LYS A 235 18.29 -15.55 -8.12
C LYS A 235 19.21 -16.71 -7.75
N ASN A 236 20.51 -16.45 -7.62
CA ASN A 236 21.53 -17.49 -7.51
C ASN A 236 21.75 -17.95 -6.06
N ASN A 237 21.67 -17.04 -5.09
CA ASN A 237 22.24 -17.29 -3.76
C ASN A 237 21.21 -17.36 -2.62
N THR A 238 19.97 -16.86 -2.82
CA THR A 238 19.10 -16.55 -1.69
C THR A 238 17.62 -16.81 -1.93
N LYS A 239 17.25 -17.67 -2.89
CA LYS A 239 15.84 -17.88 -3.30
C LYS A 239 14.91 -18.29 -2.15
N GLN A 240 15.43 -18.98 -1.13
CA GLN A 240 14.64 -19.35 0.05
C GLN A 240 14.56 -18.22 1.08
N ASP A 241 15.59 -17.38 1.14
CA ASP A 241 15.74 -16.33 2.14
C ASP A 241 14.99 -15.04 1.78
N PHE A 242 14.95 -14.71 0.49
CA PHE A 242 14.35 -13.47 0.00
C PHE A 242 13.34 -13.69 -1.12
N SER A 243 12.21 -13.01 -1.00
CA SER A 243 11.24 -12.83 -2.08
C SER A 243 11.35 -11.41 -2.63
N TYR A 244 11.27 -11.26 -3.95
CA TYR A 244 11.38 -9.96 -4.59
C TYR A 244 10.34 -9.77 -5.70
N TYR A 245 10.00 -8.50 -5.91
CA TYR A 245 9.29 -8.01 -7.08
C TYR A 245 10.13 -6.89 -7.68
N ALA A 246 10.35 -6.92 -8.99
CA ALA A 246 11.11 -5.90 -9.70
C ALA A 246 10.37 -5.51 -10.96
N SER A 247 10.29 -4.21 -11.23
CA SER A 247 9.65 -3.72 -12.44
C SER A 247 10.45 -2.62 -13.12
N LYS A 248 10.43 -2.69 -14.45
CA LYS A 248 10.84 -1.60 -15.34
C LYS A 248 9.66 -1.22 -16.22
N LEU A 249 9.41 0.08 -16.37
CA LEU A 249 8.35 0.61 -17.23
C LEU A 249 8.85 0.79 -18.66
N ASN A 250 8.09 0.30 -19.64
CA ASN A 250 8.26 0.73 -21.02
C ASN A 250 7.40 1.97 -21.26
N PHE A 251 8.04 3.12 -21.51
CA PHE A 251 7.34 4.39 -21.72
C PHE A 251 6.60 4.48 -23.08
N ASP A 252 6.97 3.68 -24.08
CA ASP A 252 6.28 3.66 -25.38
C ASP A 252 4.92 2.96 -25.28
N THR A 253 4.87 1.82 -24.57
CA THR A 253 3.63 1.05 -24.38
C THR A 253 2.89 1.43 -23.10
N ASN A 254 3.54 2.16 -22.19
CA ASN A 254 3.07 2.44 -20.85
C ASN A 254 2.74 1.18 -20.04
N GLU A 255 3.48 0.09 -20.26
CA GLU A 255 3.27 -1.21 -19.61
C GLU A 255 4.48 -1.58 -18.75
N PRO A 256 4.28 -1.99 -17.48
CA PRO A 256 5.35 -2.44 -16.60
C PRO A 256 5.76 -3.87 -16.96
N SER A 257 7.04 -4.10 -17.16
CA SER A 257 7.63 -5.45 -17.16
C SER A 257 7.91 -5.86 -15.72
N ILE A 258 7.36 -7.00 -15.26
CA ILE A 258 7.47 -7.43 -13.86
C ILE A 258 8.22 -8.76 -13.78
N LEU A 259 9.22 -8.81 -12.91
CA LEU A 259 10.00 -9.99 -12.56
C LEU A 259 9.77 -10.29 -11.07
N SER A 260 9.49 -11.55 -10.73
CA SER A 260 9.24 -11.99 -9.35
C SER A 260 9.81 -13.38 -9.12
N ASN A 261 10.26 -13.65 -7.90
CA ASN A 261 10.52 -15.01 -7.41
C ASN A 261 9.57 -15.40 -6.26
N ALA A 262 8.56 -14.58 -5.95
CA ALA A 262 7.59 -14.85 -4.91
C ALA A 262 6.81 -16.14 -5.22
N VAL A 263 6.50 -16.92 -4.19
CA VAL A 263 5.91 -18.24 -4.34
C VAL A 263 4.44 -18.12 -4.77
N VAL A 264 4.05 -18.91 -5.76
CA VAL A 264 2.65 -19.13 -6.12
C VAL A 264 2.01 -20.04 -5.06
N ASN A 265 1.02 -19.54 -4.32
CA ASN A 265 0.20 -20.39 -3.46
C ASN A 265 -0.73 -21.24 -4.34
N ASN A 266 -0.31 -22.47 -4.64
CA ASN A 266 -1.19 -23.50 -5.20
C ASN A 266 -2.14 -24.03 -4.10
N ALA A 267 -3.03 -23.18 -3.59
CA ALA A 267 -4.12 -23.64 -2.74
C ALA A 267 -5.18 -24.31 -3.62
N SER A 268 -5.14 -25.65 -3.65
CA SER A 268 -6.18 -26.56 -4.18
C SER A 268 -6.63 -26.31 -5.63
N PHE A 269 -5.94 -26.95 -6.56
CA PHE A 269 -6.35 -27.08 -7.96
C PHE A 269 -7.60 -27.99 -8.05
N ASP A 270 -8.79 -27.41 -8.19
CA ASP A 270 -9.94 -28.10 -8.79
C ASP A 270 -9.83 -27.93 -10.32
N PRO A 271 -9.55 -29.00 -11.08
CA PRO A 271 -9.37 -28.92 -12.54
C PRO A 271 -10.63 -28.47 -13.30
N SER A 272 -11.78 -28.37 -12.62
CA SER A 272 -13.08 -28.03 -13.23
C SER A 272 -13.40 -26.54 -13.25
N ILE A 273 -12.64 -25.69 -12.55
CA ILE A 273 -12.84 -24.24 -12.52
C ILE A 273 -11.87 -23.60 -13.53
N ASN A 274 -12.42 -22.93 -14.55
CA ASN A 274 -11.66 -22.29 -15.64
C ASN A 274 -10.45 -21.48 -15.11
N SER A 275 -9.28 -21.87 -15.59
CA SER A 275 -7.92 -21.50 -15.20
C SER A 275 -7.49 -20.05 -15.51
N HIS A 276 -8.40 -19.09 -15.45
CA HIS A 276 -8.10 -17.66 -15.66
C HIS A 276 -8.25 -16.81 -14.41
N LEU A 277 -8.77 -17.37 -13.31
CA LEU A 277 -8.83 -16.68 -12.01
C LEU A 277 -7.56 -17.00 -11.19
N LEU A 278 -6.47 -16.42 -11.70
CA LEU A 278 -5.38 -15.76 -11.00
C LEU A 278 -4.71 -16.53 -9.84
N GLU A 279 -3.63 -17.24 -10.19
CA GLU A 279 -2.48 -17.48 -9.33
C GLU A 279 -1.91 -16.13 -8.82
N ILE A 280 -2.45 -15.58 -7.74
CA ILE A 280 -1.94 -14.34 -7.14
C ILE A 280 -0.75 -14.70 -6.25
N GLU A 281 0.46 -14.48 -6.78
CA GLU A 281 1.72 -14.46 -6.03
C GLU A 281 1.66 -13.36 -4.97
N SER A 282 1.26 -13.69 -3.74
CA SER A 282 1.17 -12.75 -2.62
C SER A 282 2.16 -13.10 -1.49
N THR A 283 2.81 -12.08 -0.95
CA THR A 283 3.75 -12.17 0.16
C THR A 283 3.24 -11.29 1.29
N ALA A 284 2.78 -11.92 2.39
CA ALA A 284 2.38 -11.17 3.59
C ALA A 284 3.59 -10.45 4.20
N LEU A 285 3.45 -9.16 4.44
CA LEU A 285 4.46 -8.30 5.08
C LEU A 285 4.20 -8.11 6.57
N SER A 286 2.93 -7.99 6.96
CA SER A 286 2.52 -7.74 8.35
C SER A 286 1.26 -8.54 8.66
N TRP A 287 1.24 -9.21 9.80
CA TRP A 287 0.09 -9.97 10.28
C TRP A 287 -0.05 -9.92 11.79
N GLY A 288 -1.25 -10.18 12.28
CA GLY A 288 -1.59 -10.16 13.69
C GLY A 288 -2.37 -11.41 14.09
N VAL A 289 -2.12 -11.87 15.31
CA VAL A 289 -2.84 -12.95 15.97
C VAL A 289 -3.53 -12.37 17.19
N PHE A 290 -4.86 -12.37 17.17
CA PHE A 290 -5.68 -11.74 18.20
C PHE A 290 -6.60 -12.75 18.89
N PRO A 291 -6.94 -12.54 20.17
CA PRO A 291 -7.90 -13.40 20.86
C PRO A 291 -9.24 -13.46 20.11
N SER A 292 -9.76 -14.66 19.92
CA SER A 292 -11.08 -14.89 19.31
C SER A 292 -11.24 -14.36 17.87
N SER A 293 -10.15 -14.13 17.15
CA SER A 293 -10.15 -13.74 15.74
C SER A 293 -9.25 -14.67 14.92
N PRO A 294 -9.53 -14.88 13.62
CA PRO A 294 -8.56 -15.49 12.72
C PRO A 294 -7.30 -14.63 12.59
N VAL A 295 -6.23 -15.19 12.00
CA VAL A 295 -5.03 -14.43 11.66
C VAL A 295 -5.41 -13.32 10.68
N ILE A 296 -5.06 -12.08 10.99
CA ILE A 296 -5.32 -10.91 10.15
C ILE A 296 -4.03 -10.51 9.46
N GLN A 297 -4.06 -10.29 8.15
CA GLN A 297 -2.92 -9.79 7.37
C GLN A 297 -3.17 -8.32 7.02
N SER A 298 -2.49 -7.40 7.71
CA SER A 298 -2.70 -5.97 7.50
C SER A 298 -1.94 -5.40 6.28
N ALA A 299 -0.90 -6.09 5.83
CA ALA A 299 -0.15 -5.72 4.64
C ALA A 299 0.37 -6.94 3.86
N LEU A 300 0.21 -6.93 2.54
CA LEU A 300 0.73 -7.93 1.61
C LEU A 300 1.17 -7.31 0.29
N ILE A 301 2.27 -7.82 -0.29
CA ILE A 301 2.68 -7.47 -1.64
C ILE A 301 2.20 -8.56 -2.57
N ASP A 302 1.49 -8.19 -3.63
CA ASP A 302 1.23 -9.09 -4.74
C ASP A 302 1.66 -8.48 -6.08
N LYS A 303 1.74 -9.34 -7.10
CA LYS A 303 2.21 -8.97 -8.43
C LYS A 303 1.33 -7.90 -9.11
N LEU A 304 0.02 -7.93 -8.88
CA LEU A 304 -0.91 -6.98 -9.50
C LEU A 304 -0.74 -5.60 -8.85
N ASN A 305 -0.71 -5.55 -7.52
CA ASN A 305 -0.50 -4.34 -6.74
C ASN A 305 0.84 -3.70 -7.04
N PHE A 306 1.89 -4.51 -7.04
CA PHE A 306 3.21 -4.05 -7.42
C PHE A 306 3.25 -3.54 -8.87
N GLY A 307 2.50 -4.15 -9.79
CA GLY A 307 2.41 -3.69 -11.18
C GLY A 307 1.80 -2.29 -11.32
N TYR A 308 0.67 -2.03 -10.67
CA TYR A 308 0.05 -0.70 -10.67
C TYR A 308 0.96 0.34 -10.02
N TRP A 309 1.47 0.04 -8.83
CA TRP A 309 2.36 0.95 -8.11
C TRP A 309 3.64 1.25 -8.89
N SER A 310 4.33 0.23 -9.38
CA SER A 310 5.62 0.41 -10.06
C SER A 310 5.50 1.27 -11.31
N LYS A 311 4.40 1.13 -12.05
CA LYS A 311 4.09 2.00 -13.18
C LYS A 311 3.98 3.46 -12.74
N GLU A 312 3.23 3.75 -11.69
CA GLU A 312 3.07 5.12 -11.19
C GLU A 312 4.38 5.69 -10.61
N ALA A 313 5.05 4.93 -9.75
CA ALA A 313 6.31 5.34 -9.13
C ALA A 313 7.39 5.68 -10.18
N ILE A 314 7.50 4.87 -11.25
CA ILE A 314 8.44 5.12 -12.34
C ILE A 314 8.00 6.33 -13.18
N GLN A 315 6.70 6.53 -13.41
CA GLN A 315 6.18 7.72 -14.11
C GLN A 315 6.46 9.02 -13.35
N LEU A 316 6.49 9.01 -12.02
CA LEU A 316 6.80 10.21 -11.22
C LEU A 316 8.19 10.78 -11.51
N TRP A 317 9.15 9.97 -11.98
CA TRP A 317 10.43 10.49 -12.50
C TRP A 317 10.23 11.44 -13.68
N ARG A 318 9.32 11.13 -14.61
CA ARG A 318 8.99 11.98 -15.77
C ARG A 318 8.21 13.22 -15.35
N VAL A 319 7.33 13.11 -14.37
CA VAL A 319 6.63 14.26 -13.78
C VAL A 319 7.65 15.23 -13.20
N TRP A 320 8.59 14.74 -12.38
CA TRP A 320 9.66 15.54 -11.81
C TRP A 320 10.55 16.19 -12.89
N ALA A 321 10.99 15.42 -13.89
CA ALA A 321 11.77 15.94 -15.02
C ALA A 321 11.04 17.06 -15.78
N SER A 322 9.74 16.90 -16.00
CA SER A 322 8.91 17.89 -16.68
C SER A 322 8.85 19.21 -15.93
N GLN A 323 8.62 19.16 -14.61
CA GLN A 323 8.57 20.36 -13.76
C GLN A 323 9.91 21.11 -13.75
N ILE A 324 11.03 20.37 -13.63
CA ILE A 324 12.38 20.93 -13.69
C ILE A 324 12.73 21.52 -15.06
N GLY A 325 12.13 21.02 -16.14
CA GLY A 325 12.40 21.46 -17.51
C GLY A 325 12.22 22.94 -17.76
N SER A 326 11.36 23.59 -16.98
CA SER A 326 11.15 25.04 -17.00
C SER A 326 12.38 25.83 -16.49
N PHE A 327 13.21 25.22 -15.64
CA PHE A 327 14.40 25.81 -15.03
C PHE A 327 15.71 25.31 -15.65
N SER A 328 15.80 24.00 -15.95
CA SER A 328 17.02 23.37 -16.45
C SER A 328 16.71 22.25 -17.45
N LYS A 329 16.99 22.51 -18.73
CA LYS A 329 16.84 21.52 -19.80
C LYS A 329 17.79 20.34 -19.65
N GLU A 330 19.01 20.60 -19.19
CA GLU A 330 20.03 19.57 -18.94
C GLU A 330 19.58 18.60 -17.84
N SER A 331 19.09 19.13 -16.72
CA SER A 331 18.61 18.31 -15.60
C SER A 331 17.38 17.50 -16.01
N LYS A 332 16.46 18.10 -16.79
CA LYS A 332 15.34 17.37 -17.39
C LYS A 332 15.83 16.17 -18.21
N GLN A 333 16.77 16.39 -19.15
CA GLN A 333 17.31 15.32 -20.00
C GLN A 333 17.98 14.22 -19.17
N PHE A 334 18.71 14.61 -18.12
CA PHE A 334 19.34 13.66 -17.21
C PHE A 334 18.30 12.81 -16.46
N ILE A 335 17.31 13.42 -15.79
CA ILE A 335 16.27 12.70 -15.05
C ILE A 335 15.43 11.83 -16.00
N ASP A 336 15.14 12.34 -17.20
CA ASP A 336 14.50 11.57 -18.28
C ASP A 336 15.30 10.30 -18.61
N SER A 337 16.63 10.39 -18.71
CA SER A 337 17.49 9.23 -18.98
C SER A 337 17.57 8.25 -17.80
N VAL A 338 17.49 8.75 -16.56
CA VAL A 338 17.40 7.91 -15.36
C VAL A 338 16.09 7.13 -15.38
N ALA A 339 14.96 7.78 -15.69
CA ALA A 339 13.66 7.15 -15.79
C ALA A 339 13.66 5.99 -16.82
N ASP A 340 14.35 6.14 -17.95
CA ASP A 340 14.46 5.08 -18.97
C ASP A 340 15.26 3.85 -18.52
N SER A 341 16.14 4.02 -17.53
CA SER A 341 17.00 2.96 -17.01
C SER A 341 16.52 2.37 -15.69
N VAL A 342 15.66 3.07 -14.95
CA VAL A 342 15.35 2.73 -13.57
C VAL A 342 14.47 1.48 -13.45
N TYR A 343 14.79 0.64 -12.48
CA TYR A 343 13.91 -0.38 -11.94
C TYR A 343 13.41 0.07 -10.58
N LEU A 344 12.14 -0.20 -10.29
CA LEU A 344 11.65 -0.28 -8.93
C LEU A 344 11.82 -1.72 -8.44
N ILE A 345 12.41 -1.91 -7.26
CA ILE A 345 12.68 -3.23 -6.69
C ILE A 345 12.22 -3.27 -5.24
N ASN A 346 11.52 -4.36 -4.91
CA ASN A 346 11.02 -4.73 -3.61
C ASN A 346 11.67 -6.02 -3.17
N ILE A 347 12.28 -6.05 -1.98
CA ILE A 347 12.89 -7.25 -1.39
C ILE A 347 12.30 -7.47 0.00
N VAL A 348 11.79 -8.68 0.23
CA VAL A 348 11.23 -9.16 1.50
C VAL A 348 12.11 -10.28 2.02
N ALA A 349 12.57 -10.21 3.28
CA ALA A 349 13.15 -11.37 3.96
C ALA A 349 12.05 -12.29 4.46
N ASN A 350 12.10 -13.56 4.06
CA ASN A 350 11.09 -14.55 4.43
C ASN A 350 11.20 -14.99 5.90
N ASP A 351 12.42 -14.98 6.44
CA ASP A 351 12.67 -15.29 7.85
C ASP A 351 12.50 -14.06 8.74
N TYR A 352 11.27 -13.84 9.22
CA TYR A 352 10.95 -12.73 10.12
C TYR A 352 11.64 -12.83 11.48
N LYS A 353 12.23 -13.98 11.84
CA LYS A 353 12.94 -14.17 13.11
C LYS A 353 14.36 -13.63 13.11
N THR A 354 14.87 -13.19 11.95
CA THR A 354 16.16 -12.53 11.84
C THR A 354 15.98 -11.09 11.31
N PRO A 355 15.66 -10.12 12.20
CA PRO A 355 15.27 -8.75 11.79
C PRO A 355 16.28 -8.01 10.92
N GLU A 356 17.56 -8.25 11.14
CA GLU A 356 18.64 -7.55 10.44
C GLU A 356 19.10 -8.26 9.16
N LYS A 357 18.60 -9.47 8.86
CA LYS A 357 19.11 -10.31 7.76
C LYS A 357 19.11 -9.60 6.41
N LEU A 358 18.04 -8.87 6.10
CA LEU A 358 17.93 -8.08 4.88
C LEU A 358 18.98 -6.96 4.82
N PHE A 359 19.17 -6.23 5.91
CA PHE A 359 20.07 -5.08 5.94
C PHE A 359 21.55 -5.50 6.01
N CYS A 360 21.86 -6.63 6.66
CA CYS A 360 23.19 -7.26 6.58
C CYS A 360 23.49 -7.68 5.14
N PHE A 361 22.58 -8.40 4.48
CA PHE A 361 22.72 -8.79 3.07
C PHE A 361 22.99 -7.58 2.16
N LEU A 362 22.20 -6.51 2.31
CA LEU A 362 22.35 -5.30 1.51
C LEU A 362 23.70 -4.59 1.72
N ARG A 363 24.27 -4.67 2.92
CA ARG A 363 25.56 -4.05 3.27
C ARG A 363 26.76 -4.87 2.82
N GLU A 364 26.64 -6.19 2.82
CA GLU A 364 27.75 -7.11 2.53
C GLU A 364 27.92 -7.35 1.03
N GLU A 365 26.82 -7.40 0.27
CA GLU A 365 26.83 -7.82 -1.14
C GLU A 365 26.88 -6.64 -2.14
N PHE A 366 26.58 -5.42 -1.68
CA PHE A 366 26.51 -4.22 -2.52
C PHE A 366 27.30 -3.08 -1.90
#